data_AF-A0A7L3W5U7-F1
#
_entry.id   AF-A0A7L3W5U7-F1
#
_cell.length_a   1.000
_cell.length_b   1.000
_cell.length_c   1.000
_cell.angle_alpha   90.00
_cell.angle_beta   90.00
_cell.angle_gamma   90.00
#
_symmetry.space_group_name_H-M   'P 1'
#
loop_
_entity.id
_entity.type
_entity.pdbx_description
1 polymer ?
#
loop_
_entity_poly.entity_id
_entity_poly.type
_entity_poly.pdbx_seq_one_letter_code
_entity_poly.pdbx_strand_id
1 'polypeptide(L)'
;ITHVTGIPHSPTGQAMVERMNQTLKHLLQKQKWGEKDISPADRLNKVLYVLNYLSLPQDSLVPPMVKHGAGLKGGLEGIKESQCELFDKKLKLQVLTWG
;
A
#
# COMPACT_ATOMS: atom_id res chain seq x y z
N ILE A 1 7.49 20.08 14.11
CA ILE A 1 6.33 19.16 14.06
C ILE A 1 5.22 19.82 14.87
N THR A 2 4.10 20.15 14.23
CA THR A 2 2.95 20.77 14.90
C THR A 2 1.96 19.69 15.28
N HIS A 3 1.52 19.65 16.54
CA HIS A 3 0.55 18.67 17.01
C HIS A 3 -0.86 19.28 16.96
N VAL A 4 -1.74 18.63 16.22
CA VAL A 4 -3.17 18.98 16.16
C VAL A 4 -3.95 17.75 16.59
N THR A 5 -4.77 17.91 17.63
CA THR A 5 -5.66 16.87 18.12
C THR A 5 -7.07 17.13 17.62
N GLY A 6 -7.80 16.07 17.27
CA GLY A 6 -9.19 16.16 16.85
C GLY A 6 -10.14 16.44 18.02
N ILE A 7 -11.44 16.47 17.70
CA ILE A 7 -12.49 16.61 18.69
C ILE A 7 -12.52 15.34 19.56
N PRO A 8 -12.49 15.47 20.91
CA PRO A 8 -12.62 14.33 21.80
C PRO A 8 -13.83 13.47 21.46
N HIS A 9 -13.66 12.16 21.51
CA HIS A 9 -14.73 11.17 21.24
C HIS A 9 -15.36 11.23 19.83
N SER A 10 -14.77 11.96 18.87
CA SER A 10 -15.24 11.99 17.49
C SER A 10 -14.17 11.47 16.52
N PRO A 11 -14.39 10.32 15.86
CA PRO A 11 -13.44 9.78 14.87
C PRO A 11 -13.44 10.54 13.53
N THR A 12 -14.41 11.45 13.33
CA THR A 12 -14.69 12.11 12.04
C THR A 12 -13.47 12.83 11.46
N GLY A 13 -12.61 13.40 12.31
CA GLY A 13 -11.39 14.11 11.89
C GLY A 13 -10.32 13.22 11.26
N GLN A 14 -10.45 11.89 11.35
CA GLN A 14 -9.46 10.92 10.85
C GLN A 14 -10.07 9.84 9.93
N ALA A 15 -11.27 10.08 9.40
CA ALA A 15 -11.99 9.10 8.59
C ALA A 15 -11.18 8.54 7.41
N MET A 16 -10.33 9.35 6.77
CA MET A 16 -9.43 8.89 5.70
C MET A 16 -8.39 7.86 6.18
N VAL A 17 -7.80 8.10 7.36
CA VAL A 17 -6.83 7.19 7.98
C VAL A 17 -7.52 5.89 8.41
N GLU A 18 -8.71 6.00 8.99
CA GLU A 18 -9.52 4.84 9.39
C GLU A 18 -9.93 3.99 8.19
N ARG A 19 -10.37 4.60 7.09
CA ARG A 19 -10.68 3.91 5.83
C ARG A 19 -9.46 3.17 5.30
N MET A 20 -8.28 3.81 5.29
CA MET A 20 -7.04 3.18 4.86
C MET A 20 -6.68 1.97 5.74
N ASN A 21 -6.85 2.10 7.07
CA ASN A 21 -6.63 0.99 8.00
C ASN A 21 -7.59 -0.19 7.74
N GLN A 22 -8.84 0.08 7.35
CA GLN A 22 -9.77 -0.98 6.92
C GLN A 22 -9.27 -1.70 5.65
N THR A 23 -8.83 -0.95 4.63
CA THR A 23 -8.25 -1.52 3.41
C THR A 23 -7.01 -2.37 3.70
N LEU A 24 -6.11 -1.89 4.56
CA LEU A 24 -4.92 -2.62 4.99
C LEU A 24 -5.27 -3.96 5.66
N LYS A 25 -6.23 -3.96 6.60
CA LYS A 25 -6.70 -5.18 7.27
C LYS A 25 -7.31 -6.18 6.29
N HIS A 26 -8.09 -5.69 5.32
CA HIS A 26 -8.70 -6.54 4.29
C HIS A 26 -7.64 -7.24 3.42
N LEU A 27 -6.62 -6.51 2.98
CA LEU A 27 -5.54 -7.09 2.18
C LEU A 27 -4.70 -8.09 2.98
N LEU A 28 -4.43 -7.82 4.26
CA LEU A 28 -3.75 -8.76 5.16
C LEU A 28 -4.56 -10.05 5.37
N GLN A 29 -5.88 -9.96 5.47
CA GLN A 29 -6.76 -11.13 5.57
C GLN A 29 -6.76 -11.95 4.27
N LYS A 30 -6.84 -11.29 3.11
CA LYS A 30 -6.74 -11.95 1.80
C LYS A 30 -5.43 -12.71 1.62
N GLN A 31 -4.32 -12.10 2.03
CA GLN A 31 -3.00 -12.73 1.92
C GLN A 31 -2.84 -13.98 2.79
N LYS A 32 -3.49 -14.04 3.96
CA LYS A 32 -3.44 -15.17 4.90
C LYS A 32 -3.91 -16.50 4.27
N TRP A 33 -4.68 -16.43 3.19
CA TRP A 33 -5.16 -17.62 2.48
C TRP A 33 -4.08 -18.29 1.59
N GLY A 34 -3.06 -17.54 1.14
CA GLY A 34 -2.07 -18.02 0.17
C GLY A 34 -0.68 -18.34 0.74
N GLU A 35 -0.28 -17.78 1.89
CA GLU A 35 1.08 -17.91 2.43
C GLU A 35 1.06 -18.09 3.96
N LYS A 36 1.21 -19.33 4.43
CA LYS A 36 1.19 -19.68 5.87
C LYS A 36 2.53 -19.50 6.59
N ASP A 37 3.64 -19.33 5.85
CA ASP A 37 5.00 -19.46 6.39
C ASP A 37 5.86 -18.20 6.19
N ILE A 38 5.24 -17.03 6.29
CA ILE A 38 5.90 -15.73 6.09
C ILE A 38 5.86 -14.91 7.38
N SER A 39 7.00 -14.28 7.69
CA SER A 39 7.12 -13.35 8.80
C SER A 39 6.02 -12.29 8.76
N PRO A 40 5.40 -11.92 9.90
CA PRO A 40 4.41 -10.84 9.95
C PRO A 40 4.89 -9.52 9.33
N ALA A 41 6.19 -9.22 9.42
CA ALA A 41 6.78 -8.01 8.83
C ALA A 41 6.81 -8.08 7.30
N ASP A 42 7.23 -9.21 6.72
CA ASP A 42 7.25 -9.40 5.27
C ASP A 42 5.84 -9.41 4.68
N ARG A 43 4.88 -9.96 5.43
CA ARG A 43 3.46 -9.89 5.11
C ARG A 43 2.98 -8.44 5.03
N LEU A 44 3.34 -7.62 6.01
CA LEU A 44 2.99 -6.19 6.01
C LEU A 44 3.66 -5.44 4.85
N ASN A 45 4.96 -5.67 4.62
CA ASN A 45 5.71 -5.04 3.54
C ASN A 45 5.10 -5.33 2.16
N LYS A 46 4.63 -6.56 1.92
CA LYS A 46 3.90 -6.93 0.71
C LYS A 46 2.66 -6.08 0.50
N VAL A 47 1.81 -5.99 1.52
CA VAL A 47 0.56 -5.23 1.42
C VAL A 47 0.84 -3.74 1.21
N LEU A 48 1.83 -3.18 1.92
CA LEU A 48 2.25 -1.79 1.74
C LEU A 48 2.80 -1.54 0.33
N TYR A 49 3.53 -2.48 -0.26
CA TYR A 49 4.00 -2.39 -1.63
C TYR A 49 2.83 -2.33 -2.62
N VAL A 50 1.85 -3.24 -2.48
CA VAL A 50 0.64 -3.24 -3.31
C VAL A 50 -0.10 -1.91 -3.21
N LEU A 51 -0.31 -1.40 -1.99
CA LEU A 51 -1.04 -0.14 -1.76
C LEU A 51 -0.31 1.08 -2.33
N ASN A 52 1.01 1.15 -2.20
CA ASN A 52 1.77 2.35 -2.59
C ASN A 52 2.17 2.38 -4.07
N TYR A 53 2.42 1.22 -4.68
CA TYR A 53 3.02 1.12 -6.01
C TYR A 53 2.09 0.55 -7.08
N LEU A 54 1.19 -0.36 -6.71
CA LEU A 54 0.35 -1.11 -7.67
C LEU A 54 -1.12 -0.70 -7.64
N SER A 55 -1.58 -0.07 -6.56
CA SER A 55 -2.98 0.33 -6.40
C SER A 55 -3.22 1.70 -7.00
N LEU A 56 -4.19 1.79 -7.92
CA LEU A 56 -4.67 3.05 -8.46
C LEU A 56 -5.90 3.51 -7.66
N PRO A 57 -5.87 4.70 -7.04
CA PRO A 57 -7.06 5.27 -6.41
C PRO A 57 -8.15 5.55 -7.44
N GLN A 58 -9.43 5.46 -7.06
CA GLN A 58 -10.56 5.70 -7.96
C GLN A 58 -10.50 7.08 -8.63
N ASP A 59 -10.00 8.09 -7.91
CA ASP A 59 -9.90 9.47 -8.40
C ASP A 59 -8.59 9.77 -9.14
N SER A 60 -7.77 8.76 -9.44
CA SER A 60 -6.49 8.98 -10.10
C SER A 60 -5.86 7.76 -10.76
N LEU A 61 -5.41 7.96 -11.99
CA LEU A 61 -4.68 6.96 -12.77
C LEU A 61 -3.21 6.82 -12.39
N VAL A 62 -2.74 7.48 -11.32
CA VAL A 62 -1.37 7.37 -10.84
C VAL A 62 -1.30 6.76 -9.44
N PRO A 63 -0.34 5.83 -9.19
CA PRO A 63 -0.14 5.23 -7.87
C PRO A 63 0.22 6.29 -6.81
N PRO A 64 -0.08 6.04 -5.52
CA PRO A 64 0.26 6.95 -4.42
C PRO A 64 1.73 7.38 -4.39
N MET A 65 2.65 6.47 -4.69
CA MET A 65 4.08 6.79 -4.80
C MET A 65 4.36 7.86 -5.86
N VAL A 66 3.76 7.74 -7.05
CA VAL A 66 3.97 8.70 -8.13
C VAL A 66 3.39 10.06 -7.75
N LYS A 67 2.24 10.11 -7.07
CA LYS A 67 1.69 11.37 -6.55
C LYS A 67 2.60 12.03 -5.51
N HIS A 68 3.14 11.23 -4.60
CA HIS A 68 4.07 11.72 -3.58
C HIS A 68 5.36 12.25 -4.21
N GLY A 69 5.92 11.48 -5.15
CA GLY A 69 7.13 11.85 -5.89
C GLY A 69 6.94 13.03 -6.83
N ALA A 70 5.78 13.18 -7.48
CA ALA A 70 5.48 14.32 -8.35
C ALA A 70 5.33 15.64 -7.57
N GLY A 71 4.97 15.58 -6.28
CA GLY A 71 5.03 16.71 -5.36
C GLY A 71 6.46 17.16 -5.03
N LEU A 72 7.45 16.30 -5.26
CA LEU A 72 8.87 16.61 -5.20
C LEU A 72 9.33 16.94 -6.63
N LYS A 73 9.50 18.23 -6.95
CA LYS A 73 10.08 18.63 -8.24
C LYS A 73 11.45 17.95 -8.43
N GLY A 74 11.48 16.89 -9.25
CA GLY A 74 12.68 16.14 -9.63
C GLY A 74 12.88 14.86 -8.81
N GLY A 75 12.62 13.69 -9.42
CA GLY A 75 13.00 12.42 -8.79
C GLY A 75 12.25 11.18 -9.28
N LEU A 76 12.16 10.96 -10.60
CA LEU A 76 11.78 9.64 -11.14
C LEU A 76 13.00 8.85 -11.68
N GLU A 77 14.22 9.35 -11.51
CA GLU A 77 15.41 8.79 -12.15
C GLU A 77 16.14 7.70 -11.34
N GLY A 78 15.46 6.97 -10.44
CA GLY A 78 16.21 6.09 -9.53
C GLY A 78 15.47 5.00 -8.77
N ILE A 79 14.25 4.63 -9.17
CA ILE A 79 13.64 3.43 -8.55
C ILE A 79 14.25 2.21 -9.21
N LYS A 80 15.33 1.68 -8.60
CA LYS A 80 16.03 0.48 -9.05
C LYS A 80 15.06 -0.71 -9.09
N GLU A 81 14.79 -1.11 -10.32
CA GLU A 81 13.99 -2.24 -10.83
C GLU A 81 14.27 -3.59 -10.14
N SER A 82 15.44 -3.72 -9.50
CA SER A 82 15.96 -4.99 -8.97
C SER A 82 15.18 -5.57 -7.76
N GLN A 83 14.49 -4.77 -6.94
CA GLN A 83 13.59 -5.31 -5.90
C GLN A 83 12.15 -5.49 -6.39
N CYS A 84 11.76 -4.72 -7.41
CA CYS A 84 10.45 -4.80 -8.03
C CYS A 84 10.27 -6.14 -8.75
N GLU A 85 11.27 -6.64 -9.49
CA GLU A 85 11.12 -7.86 -10.30
C GLU A 85 10.91 -9.16 -9.51
N LEU A 86 11.60 -9.34 -8.39
CA LEU A 86 11.48 -10.57 -7.58
C LEU A 86 10.13 -10.64 -6.85
N PHE A 87 9.64 -9.49 -6.38
CA PHE A 87 8.31 -9.39 -5.79
C PHE A 87 7.21 -9.47 -6.86
N ASP A 88 7.38 -8.83 -8.03
CA ASP A 88 6.42 -8.85 -9.14
C ASP A 88 6.22 -10.28 -9.68
N LYS A 89 7.29 -11.08 -9.84
CA LYS A 89 7.18 -12.50 -10.25
C LYS A 89 6.40 -13.35 -9.24
N LYS A 90 6.61 -13.12 -7.93
CA LYS A 90 5.91 -13.86 -6.86
C LYS A 90 4.46 -13.38 -6.68
N LEU A 91 4.19 -12.10 -6.90
CA LEU A 91 2.86 -11.50 -6.77
C LEU A 91 1.98 -11.73 -8.00
N LYS A 92 2.52 -11.69 -9.23
CA LYS A 92 1.79 -12.01 -10.46
C LYS A 92 1.23 -13.43 -10.43
N LEU A 93 2.02 -14.40 -9.96
CA LEU A 93 1.55 -15.77 -9.79
C LEU A 93 0.39 -15.87 -8.80
N GLN A 94 0.39 -15.06 -7.74
CA GLN A 94 -0.67 -15.08 -6.73
C GLN A 94 -1.89 -14.22 -7.08
N VAL A 95 -1.81 -13.30 -8.05
CA VAL A 95 -2.95 -12.49 -8.52
C VAL A 95 -3.64 -13.14 -9.73
N LEU A 96 -2.89 -13.82 -10.60
CA LEU A 96 -3.44 -14.54 -11.77
C LEU A 96 -4.17 -15.84 -11.41
N THR A 97 -4.00 -16.37 -10.20
CA THR A 97 -4.75 -17.53 -9.69
C THR A 97 -6.07 -17.16 -9.01
N TRP A 98 -6.53 -15.91 -9.14
CA TRP A 98 -7.83 -15.42 -8.64
C TRP A 98 -8.79 -15.06 -9.80
N GLY A 99 -8.66 -15.76 -10.94
CA GLY A 99 -9.68 -15.85 -11.97
C GLY A 99 -10.51 -17.11 -11.78
#